data_AF-A0AAW8AI29-F1
#
_entry.id   AF-A0AAW8AI29-F1
#
_cell.length_a   1.000
_cell.length_b   1.000
_cell.length_c   1.000
_cell.angle_alpha   90.00
_cell.angle_beta   90.00
_cell.angle_gamma   90.00
#
_symmetry.space_group_name_H-M   'P 1'
#
loop_
_entity.id
_entity.type
_entity.pdbx_description
1 polymer ?
#
loop_
_entity_poly.entity_id
_entity_poly.type
_entity_poly.pdbx_seq_one_letter_code
_entity_poly.pdbx_strand_id
1 'polypeptide(L)'
;VKAIDLPKEVNRSVFERMSTEREREAREHRAKGNELAEGIRADADRQRRVLLAEAYRESEEARGDGDAQAAAIYAKAYGQDQEFYAFYRSLRAYRESFANKTDVMVLDPSSDFFRYLERSK
;
A
#
# COMPACT_ATOMS: atom_id res chain seq x y z
N VAL A 1 6.76 -63.01 30.18
CA VAL A 1 6.01 -61.76 30.41
C VAL A 1 4.81 -62.11 31.29
N LYS A 2 4.79 -61.68 32.56
CA LYS A 2 3.64 -61.92 33.47
C LYS A 2 2.56 -60.91 33.13
N ALA A 3 1.46 -61.36 32.54
CA ALA A 3 0.26 -60.55 32.38
C ALA A 3 -0.30 -60.28 33.78
N ILE A 4 -0.40 -59.01 34.16
CA ILE A 4 -1.09 -58.60 35.37
C ILE A 4 -2.58 -58.71 35.05
N ASP A 5 -3.22 -59.77 35.57
CA ASP A 5 -4.65 -59.99 35.44
C ASP A 5 -5.37 -59.03 36.38
N LEU A 6 -5.60 -57.79 35.91
CA LEU A 6 -6.35 -56.78 36.66
C LEU A 6 -7.86 -57.11 36.56
N PRO A 7 -8.63 -57.06 37.67
CA PRO A 7 -10.07 -57.32 37.64
C PRO A 7 -10.77 -56.39 36.63
N LYS A 8 -11.67 -56.96 35.80
CA LYS A 8 -12.32 -56.25 34.67
C LYS A 8 -13.03 -54.95 35.08
N GLU A 9 -13.48 -54.85 36.32
CA GLU A 9 -14.14 -53.68 36.89
C GLU A 9 -13.20 -52.48 37.08
N VAL A 10 -11.93 -52.71 37.46
CA VAL A 10 -10.97 -51.63 37.74
C VAL A 10 -10.40 -51.04 36.44
N ASN A 11 -10.22 -51.89 35.41
CA ASN A 11 -9.68 -51.50 34.10
C ASN A 11 -10.50 -50.41 33.39
N ARG A 12 -11.84 -50.44 33.53
CA ARG A 12 -12.71 -49.46 32.87
C ARG A 12 -12.54 -48.05 33.45
N SER A 13 -12.47 -47.95 34.78
CA SER A 13 -12.29 -46.66 35.47
C SER A 13 -10.94 -45.99 35.14
N VAL A 14 -9.88 -46.79 35.02
CA VAL A 14 -8.54 -46.31 34.65
C VAL A 14 -8.52 -45.86 33.19
N PHE A 15 -9.17 -46.61 32.29
CA PHE A 15 -9.28 -46.23 30.87
C PHE A 15 -10.07 -44.92 30.68
N GLU A 16 -11.22 -44.78 31.34
CA GLU A 16 -12.04 -43.55 31.30
C GLU A 16 -11.28 -42.34 31.89
N ARG A 17 -10.49 -42.55 32.95
CA ARG A 17 -9.61 -41.50 33.49
C ARG A 17 -8.51 -41.12 32.51
N MET A 18 -7.84 -42.10 31.89
CA MET A 18 -6.78 -41.85 30.91
C MET A 18 -7.30 -41.13 29.66
N SER A 19 -8.50 -41.49 29.16
CA SER A 19 -9.10 -40.80 28.02
C SER A 19 -9.43 -39.35 28.37
N THR A 20 -9.99 -39.11 29.55
CA THR A 20 -10.34 -37.77 30.03
C THR A 20 -9.11 -36.88 30.19
N GLU A 21 -8.03 -37.41 30.77
CA GLU A 21 -6.75 -36.67 30.92
C GLU A 21 -6.13 -36.36 29.56
N ARG A 22 -6.11 -37.31 28.62
CA ARG A 22 -5.63 -37.04 27.25
C ARG A 22 -6.46 -36.01 26.52
N GLU A 23 -7.78 -36.07 26.64
CA GLU A 23 -8.64 -35.05 26.05
C GLU A 23 -8.39 -33.67 26.64
N ARG A 24 -8.16 -33.59 27.96
CA ARG A 24 -7.83 -32.35 28.65
C ARG A 24 -6.49 -31.79 28.15
N GLU A 25 -5.46 -32.61 28.08
CA GLU A 25 -4.14 -32.24 27.55
C GLU A 25 -4.24 -31.77 26.08
N ALA A 26 -4.99 -32.49 25.24
CA ALA A 26 -5.23 -32.10 23.85
C ALA A 26 -6.02 -30.78 23.72
N ARG A 27 -6.94 -30.49 24.65
CA ARG A 27 -7.65 -29.19 24.70
C ARG A 27 -6.70 -28.08 25.11
N GLU A 28 -5.85 -28.31 26.11
CA GLU A 28 -4.88 -27.33 26.59
C GLU A 28 -3.85 -26.96 25.51
N HIS A 29 -3.29 -27.95 24.81
CA HIS A 29 -2.38 -27.71 23.70
C HIS A 29 -3.04 -26.92 22.55
N ARG A 30 -4.29 -27.24 22.22
CA ARG A 30 -5.03 -26.48 21.20
C ARG A 30 -5.32 -25.04 21.63
N ALA A 31 -5.71 -24.83 22.90
CA ALA A 31 -5.94 -23.50 23.43
C ALA A 31 -4.66 -22.66 23.38
N LYS A 32 -3.52 -23.22 23.83
CA LYS A 32 -2.22 -22.56 23.77
C LYS A 32 -1.77 -22.28 22.33
N GLY A 33 -1.99 -23.21 21.42
CA GLY A 33 -1.71 -23.02 20.00
C GLY A 33 -2.54 -21.88 19.40
N ASN A 34 -3.82 -21.78 19.75
CA ASN A 34 -4.70 -20.71 19.29
C ASN A 34 -4.27 -19.35 19.87
N GLU A 35 -3.94 -19.29 21.16
CA GLU A 35 -3.46 -18.06 21.80
C GLU A 35 -2.19 -17.53 21.12
N LEU A 36 -1.21 -18.40 20.89
CA LEU A 36 0.02 -18.05 20.18
C LEU A 36 -0.27 -17.60 18.74
N ALA A 37 -1.16 -18.29 18.04
CA ALA A 37 -1.53 -17.93 16.67
C ALA A 37 -2.22 -16.56 16.59
N GLU A 38 -3.13 -16.25 17.52
CA GLU A 38 -3.78 -14.95 17.61
C GLU A 38 -2.77 -13.84 17.94
N GLY A 39 -1.83 -14.10 18.85
CA GLY A 39 -0.73 -13.17 19.16
C GLY A 39 0.14 -12.86 17.93
N ILE A 40 0.53 -13.89 17.18
CA ILE A 40 1.34 -13.74 15.97
C ILE A 40 0.58 -12.96 14.89
N ARG A 41 -0.71 -13.28 14.66
CA ARG A 41 -1.55 -12.56 13.69
C ARG A 41 -1.69 -11.09 14.06
N ALA A 42 -2.00 -10.80 15.33
CA ALA A 42 -2.16 -9.44 15.80
C ALA A 42 -0.86 -8.63 15.66
N ASP A 43 0.30 -9.25 15.90
CA ASP A 43 1.58 -8.59 15.70
C ASP A 43 1.89 -8.35 14.23
N ALA A 44 1.67 -9.34 13.36
CA ALA A 44 1.83 -9.19 11.92
C ALA A 44 0.93 -8.08 11.36
N ASP A 45 -0.32 -7.98 11.82
CA ASP A 45 -1.25 -6.92 11.41
C ASP A 45 -0.84 -5.53 11.91
N ARG A 46 -0.20 -5.44 13.08
CA ARG A 46 0.40 -4.18 13.55
C ARG A 46 1.60 -3.79 12.67
N GLN A 47 2.53 -4.71 12.46
CA GLN A 47 3.73 -4.48 11.65
C GLN A 47 3.36 -4.06 10.22
N ARG A 48 2.40 -4.75 9.60
CA ARG A 48 1.88 -4.40 8.27
C ARG A 48 1.37 -2.96 8.22
N ARG A 49 0.59 -2.53 9.22
CA ARG A 49 0.04 -1.17 9.27
C ARG A 49 1.12 -0.12 9.42
N VAL A 50 2.10 -0.37 10.28
CA VAL A 50 3.25 0.54 10.46
C VAL A 50 4.03 0.65 9.16
N LEU A 51 4.38 -0.48 8.54
CA LEU A 51 5.14 -0.50 7.29
C LEU A 51 4.43 0.25 6.16
N LEU A 52 3.12 0.03 6.01
CA LEU A 52 2.33 0.75 5.00
C LEU A 52 2.27 2.26 5.28
N ALA A 53 2.14 2.65 6.55
CA ALA A 53 2.12 4.06 6.93
C ALA A 53 3.48 4.73 6.70
N GLU A 54 4.59 4.04 7.02
CA GLU A 54 5.95 4.51 6.77
C GLU A 54 6.23 4.66 5.27
N ALA A 55 5.88 3.64 4.48
CA ALA A 55 6.04 3.68 3.04
C ALA A 55 5.21 4.82 2.41
N TYR A 56 3.98 5.03 2.90
CA TYR A 56 3.15 6.14 2.44
C TYR A 56 3.77 7.50 2.79
N ARG A 57 4.23 7.69 4.03
CA ARG A 57 4.92 8.90 4.47
C ARG A 57 6.15 9.19 3.59
N GLU A 58 7.00 8.20 3.38
CA GLU A 58 8.22 8.33 2.57
C GLU A 58 7.87 8.68 1.11
N SER A 59 6.81 8.08 0.55
CA SER A 59 6.36 8.39 -0.80
C SER A 59 5.86 9.84 -0.95
N GLU A 60 5.14 10.35 0.05
CA GLU A 60 4.63 11.73 0.05
C GLU A 60 5.77 12.74 0.31
N GLU A 61 6.74 12.41 1.16
CA GLU A 61 7.96 13.22 1.35
C GLU A 61 8.76 13.33 0.04
N ALA A 62 9.05 12.19 -0.61
CA ALA A 62 9.78 12.19 -1.87
C ALA A 62 9.04 12.94 -3.00
N ARG A 63 7.70 12.82 -3.04
CA ARG A 63 6.87 13.57 -3.98
C ARG A 63 6.90 15.07 -3.67
N GLY A 64 6.78 15.46 -2.40
CA GLY A 64 6.85 16.84 -1.96
C GLY A 64 8.19 17.50 -2.29
N ASP A 65 9.29 16.79 -2.09
CA ASP A 65 10.63 17.25 -2.45
C ASP A 65 10.78 17.42 -3.97
N GLY A 66 10.24 16.48 -4.75
CA GLY A 66 10.23 16.57 -6.21
C GLY A 66 9.43 17.77 -6.72
N ASP A 67 8.23 17.98 -6.16
CA ASP A 67 7.37 19.11 -6.51
C ASP A 67 8.01 20.45 -6.10
N ALA A 68 8.66 20.52 -4.93
CA ALA A 68 9.38 21.70 -4.48
C ALA A 68 10.57 22.03 -5.40
N GLN A 69 11.37 21.02 -5.79
CA GLN A 69 12.47 21.20 -6.73
C GLN A 69 11.97 21.65 -8.11
N ALA A 70 10.91 21.02 -8.63
CA ALA A 70 10.30 21.40 -9.89
C ALA A 70 9.80 22.85 -9.86
N ALA A 71 9.09 23.24 -8.80
CA ALA A 71 8.61 24.61 -8.61
C ALA A 71 9.77 25.61 -8.54
N ALA A 72 10.86 25.29 -7.82
CA ALA A 72 12.05 26.13 -7.74
C ALA A 72 12.74 26.32 -9.10
N ILE A 73 12.88 25.23 -9.88
CA ILE A 73 13.43 25.29 -11.25
C ILE A 73 12.54 26.14 -12.14
N TYR A 74 11.22 25.95 -12.10
CA TYR A 74 10.29 26.75 -12.89
C TYR A 74 10.32 28.23 -12.51
N ALA A 75 10.37 28.56 -11.21
CA ALA A 75 10.49 29.93 -10.75
C ALA A 75 11.80 30.59 -11.22
N LYS A 76 12.91 29.85 -11.16
CA LYS A 76 14.21 30.31 -11.67
C LYS A 76 14.19 30.54 -13.18
N ALA A 77 13.61 29.62 -13.95
CA ALA A 77 13.48 29.77 -15.40
C ALA A 77 12.58 30.95 -15.78
N TYR A 78 11.45 31.12 -15.08
CA TYR A 78 10.55 32.27 -15.27
C TYR A 78 11.25 33.61 -15.00
N GLY A 79 12.11 33.66 -13.98
CA GLY A 79 12.87 34.87 -13.65
C GLY A 79 13.99 35.20 -14.63
N GLN A 80 14.45 34.24 -15.45
CA GLN A 80 15.49 34.48 -16.46
C GLN A 80 14.92 35.04 -17.75
N ASP A 81 13.80 34.49 -18.25
CA ASP A 81 13.08 35.03 -19.41
C ASP A 81 11.61 34.57 -19.35
N GLN A 82 10.74 35.50 -18.96
CA GLN A 82 9.31 35.28 -18.79
C GLN A 82 8.61 34.95 -20.12
N GLU A 83 9.05 35.56 -21.23
CA GLU A 83 8.42 35.42 -22.53
C GLU A 83 8.80 34.08 -23.19
N PHE A 84 10.07 33.68 -23.08
CA PHE A 84 10.55 32.37 -23.53
C PHE A 84 9.91 31.21 -22.74
N TYR A 85 9.77 31.35 -21.42
CA TYR A 85 9.11 30.32 -20.59
C TYR A 85 7.63 30.15 -20.95
N ALA A 86 6.89 31.25 -21.12
CA ALA A 86 5.49 31.20 -21.52
C ALA A 86 5.32 30.53 -22.90
N PHE A 87 6.21 30.84 -23.85
CA PHE A 87 6.26 30.19 -25.15
C PHE A 87 6.54 28.68 -25.04
N TYR A 88 7.60 28.26 -24.34
CA TYR A 88 7.96 26.83 -24.20
C TYR A 88 6.88 26.01 -23.48
N ARG A 89 6.25 26.59 -22.44
CA ARG A 89 5.14 25.95 -21.73
C ARG A 89 3.91 25.79 -22.62
N SER A 90 3.59 26.77 -23.46
CA SER A 90 2.50 26.66 -24.43
C SER A 90 2.76 25.56 -25.46
N LEU A 91 3.99 25.43 -25.97
CA LEU A 91 4.38 24.36 -26.89
C LEU A 91 4.26 22.96 -26.26
N ARG A 92 4.66 22.82 -24.99
CA ARG A 92 4.52 21.56 -24.26
C ARG A 92 3.05 21.20 -24.06
N ALA A 93 2.21 22.17 -23.69
CA ALA A 93 0.78 21.98 -23.54
C ALA A 93 0.14 21.55 -24.87
N TYR A 94 0.50 22.17 -26.00
CA TYR A 94 0.05 21.71 -27.32
C TYR A 94 0.42 20.25 -27.56
N ARG A 95 1.68 19.88 -27.31
CA ARG A 95 2.15 18.50 -27.54
C ARG A 95 1.39 17.48 -26.69
N GLU A 96 1.10 17.80 -25.44
CA GLU A 96 0.35 16.91 -24.53
C GLU A 96 -1.14 16.85 -24.95
N SER A 97 -1.76 17.96 -25.30
CA SER A 97 -3.14 18.02 -25.77
C SER A 97 -3.37 17.30 -27.10
N PHE A 98 -2.38 17.32 -28.01
CA PHE A 98 -2.47 16.63 -29.30
C PHE A 98 -1.93 15.17 -29.27
N ALA A 99 -1.49 14.67 -28.11
CA ALA A 99 -0.96 13.31 -27.99
C ALA A 99 -2.04 12.22 -28.09
N ASN A 100 -3.28 12.52 -27.69
CA ASN A 100 -4.41 11.60 -27.76
C ASN A 100 -5.35 11.97 -28.91
N LYS A 101 -5.48 11.10 -29.91
CA LYS A 101 -6.29 11.33 -31.13
C LYS A 101 -7.82 11.34 -30.89
N THR A 102 -8.28 11.10 -29.67
CA THR A 102 -9.69 10.84 -29.34
C THR A 102 -10.36 11.97 -28.57
N ASP A 103 -9.61 12.98 -28.11
CA ASP A 103 -10.17 14.11 -27.36
C ASP A 103 -10.84 15.12 -28.31
N VAL A 104 -12.17 15.25 -28.20
CA VAL A 104 -12.94 16.29 -28.90
C VAL A 104 -12.67 17.63 -28.20
N MET A 105 -11.78 18.41 -28.78
CA MET A 105 -11.36 19.70 -28.23
C MET A 105 -12.24 20.82 -28.81
N VAL A 106 -13.08 21.46 -27.99
CA VAL A 106 -13.80 22.68 -28.37
C VAL A 106 -12.83 23.84 -28.20
N LEU A 107 -12.25 24.29 -29.32
CA LEU A 107 -11.21 25.31 -29.35
C LEU A 107 -11.79 26.61 -29.89
N ASP A 108 -11.75 27.67 -29.09
CA ASP A 108 -11.92 29.03 -29.57
C ASP A 108 -10.56 29.52 -30.10
N PRO A 109 -10.43 29.86 -31.39
CA PRO A 109 -9.20 30.38 -31.98
C PRO A 109 -8.69 31.65 -31.29
N SER A 110 -9.57 32.45 -30.69
CA SER A 110 -9.22 33.69 -29.97
C SER A 110 -8.69 33.45 -28.55
N SER A 111 -8.61 32.19 -28.11
CA SER A 111 -8.12 31.85 -26.78
C SER A 111 -6.64 32.20 -26.61
N ASP A 112 -6.30 32.74 -25.43
CA ASP A 112 -4.91 32.99 -24.99
C ASP A 112 -4.01 31.75 -25.11
N PHE A 113 -4.63 30.56 -25.15
CA PHE A 113 -3.96 29.31 -25.43
C PHE A 113 -3.20 29.31 -26.77
N PHE A 114 -3.74 29.92 -27.85
CA PHE A 114 -3.14 29.93 -29.19
C PHE A 114 -2.34 31.19 -29.53
N ARG A 115 -2.15 32.10 -28.57
CA ARG A 115 -1.49 33.41 -28.77
C ARG A 115 -0.14 33.30 -29.50
N TYR A 116 0.63 32.25 -29.23
CA TYR A 116 1.94 32.01 -29.87
C TYR A 116 1.86 31.27 -31.22
N LEU A 117 0.74 30.61 -31.53
CA LEU A 117 0.50 29.96 -32.82
C LEU A 117 0.00 30.99 -33.86
N GLU A 118 -0.84 31.95 -33.45
CA GLU A 118 -1.38 33.00 -34.33
C GLU A 118 -0.33 34.04 -34.76
N ARG A 119 0.68 34.31 -33.91
CA ARG A 119 1.74 35.31 -34.18
C ARG A 119 2.80 34.86 -35.21
N SER A 120 2.78 33.60 -35.67
CA SER A 120 3.77 33.02 -36.60
C SER A 120 3.51 33.33 -38.10
N LYS A 121 2.95 34.50 -38.44
CA LYS A 121 2.78 34.92 -39.84
C LYS A 121 4.01 35.64 -40.39
#